data_AF-A0A4Q1ZQJ7-F1
#
_entry.id   AF-A0A4Q1ZQJ7-F1
#
_cell.length_a   1.000
_cell.length_b   1.000
_cell.length_c   1.000
_cell.angle_alpha   90.00
_cell.angle_beta   90.00
_cell.angle_gamma   90.00
#
_symmetry.space_group_name_H-M   'P 1'
#
loop_
_entity.id
_entity.type
_entity.pdbx_description
1 polymer ?
#
loop_
_entity_poly.entity_id
_entity_poly.type
_entity_poly.pdbx_seq_one_letter_code
_entity_poly.pdbx_strand_id
1 'polypeptide(L)'
;MSMTNRPEIEQVDHETPDQRDELLARLKSSVPEAFSDGKLDVEALQALLGDNVADGPERFTLNWAGKRDAMAMLQAPSSATLAPDPDNSINFDDAQHVFIEGENLEVLKVLYRSYFGRVKLIYIDPPYNTGNDFRCGCANLNSWDKWIFRATAA
;
A
#
# COMPACT_ATOMS: atom_id res chain seq x y z
N MET A 1 -13.51 -41.14 -16.70
CA MET A 1 -13.46 -40.05 -15.70
C MET A 1 -12.35 -39.10 -16.09
N SER A 2 -12.68 -37.90 -16.58
CA SER A 2 -11.69 -36.85 -16.90
C SER A 2 -11.31 -36.15 -15.61
N MET A 3 -10.01 -36.07 -15.32
CA MET A 3 -9.48 -35.27 -14.22
C MET A 3 -9.68 -33.79 -14.58
N THR A 4 -10.38 -33.05 -13.73
CA THR A 4 -10.58 -31.60 -13.88
C THR A 4 -9.24 -30.90 -13.67
N ASN A 5 -8.76 -30.22 -14.72
CA ASN A 5 -7.56 -29.41 -14.69
C ASN A 5 -7.82 -28.19 -13.79
N ARG A 6 -7.23 -28.17 -12.59
CA ARG A 6 -7.32 -27.02 -11.67
C ARG A 6 -6.35 -25.96 -12.18
N PRO A 7 -6.74 -24.68 -12.30
CA PRO A 7 -5.83 -23.64 -12.77
C PRO A 7 -4.63 -23.57 -11.84
N GLU A 8 -3.44 -23.59 -12.43
CA GLU A 8 -2.16 -23.47 -11.74
C GLU A 8 -2.11 -22.08 -11.07
N ILE A 9 -2.07 -22.06 -9.74
CA ILE A 9 -2.10 -20.81 -8.98
C ILE A 9 -0.74 -20.14 -9.20
N GLU A 10 -0.74 -19.01 -9.91
CA GLU A 10 0.46 -18.19 -10.13
C GLU A 10 0.99 -17.71 -8.76
N GLN A 11 2.11 -18.28 -8.33
CA GLN A 11 2.77 -17.90 -7.09
C GLN A 11 3.48 -16.56 -7.32
N VAL A 12 2.90 -15.48 -6.81
CA VAL A 12 3.52 -14.16 -6.77
C VAL A 12 4.43 -14.11 -5.54
N ASP A 13 5.57 -13.41 -5.64
CA ASP A 13 6.51 -13.23 -4.52
C ASP A 13 5.79 -12.85 -3.21
N HIS A 14 6.14 -13.55 -2.13
CA HIS A 14 5.48 -13.46 -0.82
C HIS A 14 5.71 -12.14 -0.06
N GLU A 15 6.57 -11.26 -0.58
CA GLU A 15 6.92 -10.00 0.06
C GLU A 15 6.54 -8.80 -0.81
N THR A 16 5.92 -7.81 -0.21
CA THR A 16 5.73 -6.50 -0.85
C THR A 16 7.11 -5.87 -1.09
N PRO A 17 7.42 -5.30 -2.28
CA PRO A 17 8.72 -4.68 -2.53
C PRO A 17 8.93 -3.50 -1.58
N ASP A 18 10.16 -3.29 -1.10
CA ASP A 18 10.46 -2.06 -0.36
C ASP A 18 10.33 -0.87 -1.33
N GLN A 19 9.34 -0.01 -1.07
CA GLN A 19 9.07 1.16 -1.89
C GLN A 19 10.25 2.12 -1.93
N ARG A 20 11.13 2.10 -0.92
CA ARG A 20 12.35 2.90 -0.91
C ARG A 20 13.37 2.37 -1.91
N ASP A 21 13.53 1.06 -2.00
CA ASP A 21 14.46 0.44 -2.94
C ASP A 21 13.98 0.61 -4.38
N GLU A 22 12.67 0.46 -4.64
CA GLU A 22 12.10 0.79 -5.94
C GLU A 22 12.30 2.27 -6.31
N LEU A 23 12.07 3.18 -5.36
CA LEU A 23 12.30 4.60 -5.58
C LEU A 23 13.77 4.89 -5.90
N LEU A 24 14.69 4.30 -5.15
CA LEU A 24 16.13 4.44 -5.39
C LEU A 24 16.54 3.87 -6.75
N ALA A 25 16.00 2.71 -7.14
CA ALA A 25 16.25 2.13 -8.45
C ALA A 25 15.73 3.02 -9.60
N ARG A 26 14.51 3.56 -9.45
CA ARG A 26 13.93 4.51 -10.43
C ARG A 26 14.75 5.80 -10.51
N LEU A 27 15.13 6.38 -9.39
CA LEU A 27 15.98 7.57 -9.35
C LEU A 27 17.34 7.32 -10.00
N LYS A 28 17.97 6.17 -9.72
CA LYS A 28 19.25 5.78 -10.33
C LYS A 28 19.14 5.59 -11.83
N SER A 29 18.02 5.06 -12.33
CA SER A 29 17.79 4.91 -13.77
C SER A 29 17.59 6.25 -14.49
N SER A 30 16.94 7.21 -13.83
CA SER A 30 16.63 8.52 -14.43
C SER A 30 17.75 9.55 -14.27
N VAL A 31 18.45 9.53 -13.13
CA VAL A 31 19.46 10.53 -12.76
C VAL A 31 20.69 9.82 -12.15
N PRO A 32 21.48 9.08 -12.95
CA PRO A 32 22.64 8.36 -12.45
C PRO A 32 23.73 9.29 -11.89
N GLU A 33 23.81 10.52 -12.39
CA GLU A 33 24.78 11.55 -11.96
C GLU A 33 24.56 12.03 -10.52
N ALA A 34 23.37 11.83 -9.96
CA ALA A 34 23.04 12.16 -8.58
C ALA A 34 23.47 11.08 -7.57
N PHE A 35 24.11 10.00 -8.02
CA PHE A 35 24.55 8.91 -7.14
C PHE A 35 26.07 8.84 -7.06
N SER A 36 26.61 8.95 -5.84
CA SER A 36 28.03 8.77 -5.54
C SER A 36 28.22 7.56 -4.62
N ASP A 37 29.13 6.65 -5.00
CA ASP A 37 29.43 5.42 -4.24
C ASP A 37 28.18 4.59 -3.83
N GLY A 38 27.20 4.52 -4.75
CA GLY A 38 25.95 3.78 -4.54
C GLY A 38 24.93 4.47 -3.61
N LYS A 39 25.23 5.68 -3.11
CA LYS A 39 24.33 6.49 -2.27
C LYS A 39 23.82 7.70 -3.04
N LEU A 40 22.61 8.16 -2.69
CA LEU A 40 22.03 9.37 -3.25
C LEU A 40 22.75 10.59 -2.67
N ASP A 41 23.34 11.40 -3.55
CA ASP A 41 23.95 12.68 -3.21
C ASP A 41 22.91 13.79 -3.42
N VAL A 42 22.47 14.37 -2.30
CA VAL A 42 21.43 15.41 -2.31
C VAL A 42 21.96 16.71 -2.92
N GLU A 43 23.26 17.00 -2.77
CA GLU A 43 23.87 18.21 -3.33
C GLU A 43 23.99 18.08 -4.84
N ALA A 44 24.42 16.92 -5.34
CA ALA A 44 24.44 16.63 -6.78
C ALA A 44 23.03 16.67 -7.39
N LEU A 45 22.03 16.10 -6.70
CA LEU A 45 20.63 16.15 -7.15
C LEU A 45 20.10 17.59 -7.18
N GLN A 46 20.40 18.40 -6.16
CA GLN A 46 20.00 19.81 -6.12
C GLN A 46 20.68 20.62 -7.23
N ALA A 47 21.98 20.38 -7.48
CA ALA A 47 22.70 21.02 -8.58
C ALA A 47 22.11 20.69 -9.96
N LEU A 48 21.66 19.44 -10.16
CA LEU A 48 21.02 19.01 -11.41
C LEU A 48 19.62 19.59 -11.59
N LEU A 49 18.85 19.74 -10.51
CA LEU A 49 17.51 20.31 -10.54
C LEU A 49 17.51 21.85 -10.64
N GLY A 50 18.61 22.49 -10.21
CA GLY A 50 18.83 23.93 -10.31
C GLY A 50 17.70 24.76 -9.68
N ASP A 51 17.23 25.77 -10.40
CA ASP A 51 16.18 26.71 -9.98
C ASP A 51 14.79 26.06 -9.77
N ASN A 52 14.62 24.78 -10.12
CA ASN A 52 13.37 24.04 -9.85
C ASN A 52 13.30 23.49 -8.43
N VAL A 53 14.35 23.64 -7.63
CA VAL A 53 14.31 23.32 -6.20
C VAL A 53 13.67 24.49 -5.49
N ALA A 54 12.45 24.29 -4.98
CA ALA A 54 11.72 25.33 -4.27
C ALA A 54 12.48 25.78 -3.02
N ASP A 55 13.09 26.96 -3.10
CA ASP A 55 13.75 27.66 -2.01
C ASP A 55 12.72 28.52 -1.27
N GLY A 56 12.52 28.28 0.03
CA GLY A 56 11.53 29.04 0.78
C GLY A 56 11.16 28.47 2.16
N PRO A 57 11.14 29.31 3.21
CA PRO A 57 10.86 28.89 4.59
C PRO A 57 9.38 28.64 4.90
N GLU A 58 8.45 28.97 4.00
CA GLU A 58 7.00 28.85 4.27
C GLU A 58 6.38 27.68 3.49
N ARG A 59 6.66 26.47 3.94
CA ARG A 59 5.86 25.28 3.58
C ARG A 59 4.92 25.00 4.74
N PHE A 60 3.62 25.25 4.56
CA PHE A 60 2.60 24.79 5.49
C PHE A 60 2.50 23.26 5.39
N THR A 61 3.31 22.56 6.18
CA THR A 61 3.22 21.11 6.31
C THR A 61 2.36 20.75 7.50
N LEU A 62 1.36 19.88 7.29
CA LEU A 62 0.64 19.27 8.39
C LEU A 62 1.60 18.32 9.13
N ASN A 63 1.86 18.62 10.41
CA ASN A 63 2.68 17.80 11.29
C ASN A 63 1.87 17.35 12.51
N TRP A 64 1.97 16.08 12.87
CA TRP A 64 1.25 15.49 13.99
C TRP A 64 2.10 14.39 14.65
N ALA A 65 1.80 14.09 15.92
CA ALA A 65 2.47 13.02 16.65
C ALA A 65 2.22 11.67 15.96
N GLY A 66 3.27 10.85 15.80
CA GLY A 66 3.17 9.55 15.14
C GLY A 66 3.18 9.59 13.60
N LYS A 67 3.28 10.76 12.96
CA LYS A 67 3.39 10.87 11.48
C LYS A 67 4.55 10.04 10.92
N ARG A 68 5.71 10.08 11.59
CA ARG A 68 6.90 9.32 11.19
C ARG A 68 6.69 7.81 11.29
N ASP A 69 6.05 7.38 12.37
CA ASP A 69 5.78 5.96 12.62
C ASP A 69 4.74 5.42 11.62
N ALA A 70 3.68 6.19 11.35
CA ALA A 70 2.68 5.86 10.34
C ALA A 70 3.31 5.72 8.93
N MET A 71 4.22 6.63 8.57
CA MET A 71 4.97 6.54 7.30
C MET A 71 5.89 5.32 7.27
N ALA A 72 6.56 5.01 8.39
CA ALA A 72 7.40 3.82 8.48
C ALA A 72 6.59 2.52 8.35
N MET A 73 5.40 2.45 8.97
CA MET A 73 4.48 1.32 8.85
C MET A 73 3.98 1.12 7.43
N LEU A 74 3.70 2.19 6.68
CA LEU A 74 3.31 2.10 5.27
C LEU A 74 4.44 1.52 4.41
N GLN A 75 5.68 1.94 4.67
CA GLN A 75 6.86 1.52 3.90
C GLN A 75 7.38 0.13 4.30
N ALA A 76 6.99 -0.39 5.46
CA ALA A 76 7.38 -1.73 5.87
C ALA A 76 6.80 -2.79 4.92
N PRO A 77 7.60 -3.78 4.47
CA PRO A 77 7.10 -4.88 3.66
C PRO A 77 6.03 -5.67 4.44
N SER A 78 5.02 -6.17 3.74
CA SER A 78 4.04 -7.10 4.30
C SER A 78 4.27 -8.48 3.71
N SER A 79 4.13 -9.50 4.58
CA SER A 79 4.14 -10.92 4.25
C SER A 79 2.73 -11.52 4.17
N ALA A 80 1.68 -10.68 4.27
CA ALA A 80 0.30 -11.13 4.20
C ALA A 80 0.00 -11.73 2.82
N THR A 81 -0.78 -12.83 2.79
CA THR A 81 -1.20 -13.51 1.57
C THR A 81 -2.72 -13.68 1.58
N LEU A 82 -3.37 -13.51 0.43
CA LEU A 82 -4.80 -13.77 0.29
C LEU A 82 -5.04 -15.28 0.13
N ALA A 83 -5.86 -15.85 0.99
CA ALA A 83 -6.32 -17.23 0.88
C ALA A 83 -7.75 -17.26 0.34
N PRO A 84 -8.05 -18.05 -0.72
CA PRO A 84 -9.41 -18.20 -1.20
C PRO A 84 -10.26 -18.99 -0.19
N ASP A 85 -11.50 -18.56 0.01
CA ASP A 85 -12.50 -19.25 0.84
C ASP A 85 -13.70 -19.67 -0.04
N PRO A 86 -13.67 -20.86 -0.65
CA PRO A 86 -14.74 -21.34 -1.52
C PRO A 86 -16.05 -21.61 -0.77
N ASP A 87 -15.99 -21.93 0.53
CA ASP A 87 -17.15 -22.36 1.31
C ASP A 87 -18.10 -21.19 1.59
N ASN A 88 -17.54 -19.99 1.80
CA ASN A 88 -18.31 -18.75 1.97
C ASN A 88 -18.50 -17.97 0.67
N SER A 89 -17.97 -18.47 -0.46
CA SER A 89 -18.05 -17.80 -1.75
C SER A 89 -19.28 -18.24 -2.54
N ILE A 90 -20.02 -17.26 -3.07
CA ILE A 90 -21.13 -17.51 -3.99
C ILE A 90 -20.59 -17.38 -5.42
N ASN A 91 -20.69 -18.46 -6.18
CA ASN A 91 -20.24 -18.54 -7.58
C ASN A 91 -18.77 -18.16 -7.79
N PHE A 92 -17.88 -18.88 -7.09
CA PHE A 92 -16.44 -18.58 -6.99
C PHE A 92 -15.74 -18.40 -8.36
N ASP A 93 -16.09 -19.20 -9.36
CA ASP A 93 -15.40 -19.19 -10.66
C ASP A 93 -15.82 -18.03 -11.57
N ASP A 94 -17.04 -17.51 -11.44
CA ASP A 94 -17.60 -16.46 -12.33
C ASP A 94 -17.75 -15.09 -11.65
N ALA A 95 -17.46 -14.98 -10.35
CA ALA A 95 -17.69 -13.75 -9.59
C ALA A 95 -16.75 -12.62 -10.02
N GLN A 96 -17.33 -11.46 -10.37
CA GLN A 96 -16.57 -10.23 -10.69
C GLN A 96 -16.27 -9.36 -9.46
N HIS A 97 -16.89 -9.64 -8.32
CA HIS A 97 -16.74 -8.87 -7.09
C HIS A 97 -15.95 -9.66 -6.07
N VAL A 98 -14.94 -9.01 -5.49
CA VAL A 98 -14.09 -9.62 -4.46
C VAL A 98 -14.44 -9.01 -3.12
N PHE A 99 -14.62 -9.87 -2.13
CA PHE A 99 -14.73 -9.51 -0.72
C PHE A 99 -13.51 -10.03 0.02
N ILE A 100 -12.84 -9.17 0.77
CA ILE A 100 -11.61 -9.50 1.48
C ILE A 100 -11.81 -9.15 2.95
N GLU A 101 -11.54 -10.12 3.83
CA GLU A 101 -11.50 -9.90 5.28
C GLU A 101 -10.04 -9.81 5.74
N GLY A 102 -9.73 -8.81 6.57
CA GLY A 102 -8.41 -8.64 7.17
C GLY A 102 -8.17 -7.20 7.61
N GLU A 103 -6.97 -6.96 8.13
CA GLU A 103 -6.49 -5.61 8.45
C GLU A 103 -6.34 -4.76 7.19
N ASN A 104 -6.94 -3.57 7.18
CA ASN A 104 -6.99 -2.72 5.99
C ASN A 104 -5.61 -2.42 5.40
N LEU A 105 -4.65 -2.09 6.25
CA LEU A 105 -3.33 -1.70 5.80
C LEU A 105 -2.61 -2.87 5.12
N GLU A 106 -2.76 -4.08 5.64
CA GLU A 106 -2.16 -5.28 5.05
C GLU A 106 -2.87 -5.67 3.75
N VAL A 107 -4.20 -5.64 3.74
CA VAL A 107 -5.02 -5.91 2.55
C VAL A 107 -4.64 -4.95 1.42
N LEU A 108 -4.56 -3.65 1.71
CA LEU A 108 -4.18 -2.64 0.70
C LEU A 108 -2.75 -2.83 0.19
N LYS A 109 -1.81 -3.28 1.03
CA LYS A 109 -0.44 -3.62 0.59
C LYS A 109 -0.42 -4.79 -0.39
N VAL A 110 -1.21 -5.84 -0.14
CA VAL A 110 -1.30 -6.98 -1.05
C VAL A 110 -1.98 -6.58 -2.36
N LEU A 111 -3.05 -5.79 -2.29
CA LEU A 111 -3.76 -5.29 -3.48
C LEU A 111 -2.92 -4.30 -4.31
N TYR A 112 -1.90 -3.68 -3.72
CA TYR A 112 -1.06 -2.69 -4.40
C TYR A 112 -0.48 -3.22 -5.72
N ARG A 113 0.12 -4.43 -5.72
CA ARG A 113 0.71 -5.01 -6.95
C ARG A 113 -0.36 -5.32 -8.00
N SER A 114 -1.43 -6.00 -7.60
CA SER A 114 -2.43 -6.51 -8.54
C SER A 114 -3.45 -5.47 -9.00
N TYR A 115 -3.60 -4.34 -8.32
CA TYR A 115 -4.59 -3.32 -8.70
C TYR A 115 -3.99 -1.93 -8.91
N PHE A 116 -2.66 -1.84 -9.05
CA PHE A 116 -1.98 -0.57 -9.32
C PHE A 116 -2.57 0.11 -10.56
N GLY A 117 -3.05 1.34 -10.38
CA GLY A 117 -3.61 2.17 -11.46
C GLY A 117 -4.94 1.70 -12.06
N ARG A 118 -5.55 0.62 -11.53
CA ARG A 118 -6.81 0.04 -12.06
C ARG A 118 -8.07 0.47 -11.29
N VAL A 119 -7.91 1.09 -10.12
CA VAL A 119 -9.04 1.49 -9.27
C VAL A 119 -9.62 2.83 -9.72
N LYS A 120 -10.90 2.83 -10.11
CA LYS A 120 -11.61 4.05 -10.58
C LYS A 120 -12.19 4.91 -9.46
N LEU A 121 -12.74 4.28 -8.42
CA LEU A 121 -13.41 4.95 -7.31
C LEU A 121 -13.14 4.19 -6.02
N ILE A 122 -12.81 4.92 -4.96
CA ILE A 122 -12.68 4.40 -3.60
C ILE A 122 -13.75 5.08 -2.76
N TYR A 123 -14.61 4.29 -2.12
CA TYR A 123 -15.58 4.77 -1.13
C TYR A 123 -15.18 4.23 0.24
N ILE A 124 -14.96 5.13 1.18
CA ILE A 124 -14.65 4.82 2.58
C ILE A 124 -15.57 5.66 3.48
N ASP A 125 -16.10 5.04 4.53
CA ASP A 125 -16.86 5.71 5.59
C ASP A 125 -16.11 5.55 6.92
N PRO A 126 -14.94 6.21 7.07
CA PRO A 126 -14.13 6.07 8.27
C PRO A 126 -14.87 6.63 9.49
N PRO A 127 -14.50 6.21 10.71
CA PRO A 127 -15.22 6.66 11.88
C PRO A 127 -14.87 8.15 12.12
N TYR A 128 -15.88 9.00 12.27
CA TYR A 128 -15.72 10.46 12.43
C TYR A 128 -15.31 10.88 13.83
N ASN A 129 -14.16 11.52 14.01
CA ASN A 129 -13.60 11.95 15.32
C ASN A 129 -14.44 12.99 16.09
N THR A 130 -15.65 12.63 16.53
CA THR A 130 -16.66 13.49 17.18
C THR A 130 -16.62 13.43 18.71
N GLY A 131 -15.49 13.00 19.29
CA GLY A 131 -15.20 13.13 20.71
C GLY A 131 -15.79 12.07 21.65
N ASN A 132 -16.77 11.27 21.21
CA ASN A 132 -17.39 10.24 22.06
C ASN A 132 -17.01 8.78 21.69
N ASP A 133 -16.54 8.52 20.47
CA ASP A 133 -16.29 7.15 19.95
C ASP A 133 -14.81 6.83 19.62
N PHE A 134 -13.86 7.74 19.90
CA PHE A 134 -12.46 7.56 19.50
C PHE A 134 -11.56 7.42 20.71
N ARG A 135 -11.35 6.18 21.13
CA ARG A 135 -10.15 5.84 21.88
C ARG A 135 -9.08 5.40 20.88
N CYS A 136 -8.11 6.26 20.63
CA CYS A 136 -6.83 5.87 20.02
C CYS A 136 -6.07 5.02 21.06
N GLY A 137 -6.57 3.81 21.29
CA GLY A 137 -5.99 2.84 22.20
C GLY A 137 -5.03 1.97 21.41
N CYS A 138 -3.74 2.26 21.50
CA CYS A 138 -2.67 1.33 21.13
C CYS A 138 -2.58 0.13 22.11
N ALA A 139 -3.68 -0.23 22.78
CA ALA A 139 -3.81 -1.34 23.70
C ALA A 139 -5.16 -2.04 23.43
N ASN A 140 -5.10 -3.22 22.80
CA ASN A 140 -6.19 -4.18 22.52
C ASN A 140 -6.93 -4.01 21.18
N LEU A 141 -6.31 -4.55 20.11
CA LEU A 141 -6.87 -4.79 18.77
C LEU A 141 -7.80 -6.01 18.75
N ASN A 142 -8.93 -5.98 19.47
CA ASN A 142 -9.80 -7.15 19.56
C ASN A 142 -11.26 -6.92 19.12
N SER A 143 -11.60 -5.85 18.39
CA SER A 143 -13.01 -5.69 17.97
C SER A 143 -13.36 -4.80 16.77
N TRP A 144 -12.45 -4.13 16.06
CA TRP A 144 -12.88 -3.03 15.17
C TRP A 144 -12.33 -3.00 13.74
N ASP A 145 -11.61 -4.02 13.29
CA ASP A 145 -10.92 -3.97 11.99
C ASP A 145 -11.62 -4.70 10.83
N LYS A 146 -12.95 -4.85 10.89
CA LYS A 146 -13.73 -5.30 9.73
C LYS A 146 -14.23 -4.12 8.92
N TRP A 147 -13.40 -3.61 8.02
CA TRP A 147 -13.83 -2.68 6.98
C TRP A 147 -14.22 -3.46 5.73
N ILE A 148 -15.40 -3.16 5.20
CA ILE A 148 -15.89 -3.73 3.95
C ILE A 148 -15.17 -3.03 2.80
N PHE A 149 -14.06 -3.58 2.34
CA PHE A 149 -13.52 -3.25 1.03
C PHE A 149 -14.31 -3.98 -0.04
N ARG A 150 -15.18 -3.25 -0.75
CA ARG A 150 -15.74 -3.68 -2.04
C ARG A 150 -14.87 -3.09 -3.14
N ALA A 151 -13.91 -3.87 -3.61
CA ALA A 151 -13.19 -3.54 -4.84
C ALA A 151 -13.96 -4.16 -6.01
N THR A 152 -14.56 -3.32 -6.85
CA THR A 152 -15.05 -3.73 -8.17
C THR A 152 -13.91 -3.49 -9.15
N ALA A 153 -13.27 -4.56 -9.59
CA ALA A 153 -12.38 -4.52 -10.74
C ALA A 153 -13.24 -4.59 -12.00
N ALA A 154 -13.09 -3.60 -12.87
CA ALA A 154 -13.64 -3.63 -14.23
C ALA A 154 -12.57 -4.10 -15.21
#